data_AF-A0A0M8SWD4-F1
#
_entry.id   AF-A0A0M8SWD4-F1
#
_cell.length_a   1.000
_cell.length_b   1.000
_cell.length_c   1.000
_cell.angle_alpha   90.00
_cell.angle_beta   90.00
_cell.angle_gamma   90.00
#
_symmetry.space_group_name_H-M   'P 1'
#
loop_
_entity.id
_entity.type
_entity.pdbx_description
1 polymer ?
#
loop_
_entity_poly.entity_id
_entity_poly.type
_entity_poly.pdbx_seq_one_letter_code
_entity_poly.pdbx_strand_id
1 'polypeptide(L)'
;MLIALADRRAKAVALHEGMRTSAHRALVLGPVLAQVWRPRPSTIHALSGVLKDCTVPQARSSEPPMRETTAGRPACLACATGPDLTDWRRVGTALGQAALPAKKKPDAVDAWVALAAARHGGAVIFTSDPDDLLAYLAVLRPHDVHVVAV
;
A
#
# COMPACT_ATOMS: atom_id res chain seq x y z
N MET A 1 7.74 -1.49 1.53
CA MET A 1 8.08 -0.85 2.82
C MET A 1 7.76 -1.70 4.06
N LEU A 2 6.63 -2.41 4.13
CA LEU A 2 6.23 -3.11 5.36
C LEU A 2 7.27 -4.15 5.86
N ILE A 3 7.92 -4.88 4.94
CA ILE A 3 9.06 -5.76 5.27
C ILE A 3 10.22 -4.95 5.86
N ALA A 4 10.61 -3.84 5.23
CA ALA A 4 11.67 -2.97 5.72
C ALA A 4 11.35 -2.37 7.11
N LEU A 5 10.07 -2.11 7.42
CA LEU A 5 9.62 -1.71 8.75
C LEU A 5 9.70 -2.86 9.77
N ALA A 6 9.32 -4.08 9.38
CA ALA A 6 9.49 -5.26 10.22
C ALA A 6 10.98 -5.51 10.57
N ASP A 7 11.86 -5.28 9.60
CA ASP A 7 13.32 -5.37 9.74
C ASP A 7 13.94 -4.12 10.39
N ARG A 8 13.13 -3.11 10.76
CA ARG A 8 13.55 -1.84 11.37
C ARG A 8 14.62 -1.08 10.59
N ARG A 9 14.56 -1.10 9.26
CA ARG A 9 15.48 -0.31 8.42
C ARG A 9 15.27 1.18 8.67
N ALA A 10 16.36 1.90 8.97
CA ALA A 10 16.31 3.31 9.40
C ALA A 10 15.54 4.22 8.44
N LYS A 11 15.77 4.08 7.13
CA LYS A 11 15.06 4.87 6.10
C LYS A 11 13.55 4.63 6.13
N ALA A 12 13.13 3.36 6.23
CA ALA A 12 11.71 3.01 6.28
C ALA A 12 11.05 3.55 7.55
N VAL A 13 11.72 3.44 8.70
CA VAL A 13 11.24 4.00 9.97
C VAL A 13 11.08 5.52 9.86
N ALA A 14 12.11 6.24 9.38
CA ALA A 14 12.06 7.69 9.24
C ALA A 14 10.91 8.16 8.31
N LEU A 15 10.70 7.46 7.19
CA LEU A 15 9.59 7.75 6.28
C LEU A 15 8.23 7.49 6.94
N HIS A 16 8.08 6.39 7.68
CA HIS A 16 6.85 6.09 8.41
C HIS A 16 6.54 7.13 9.49
N GLU A 17 7.54 7.53 10.27
CA GLU A 17 7.41 8.60 11.26
C GLU A 17 6.98 9.93 10.63
N GLY A 18 7.58 10.30 9.49
CA GLY A 18 7.22 11.50 8.74
C GLY A 18 5.76 11.50 8.25
N MET A 19 5.15 10.34 8.04
CA MET A 19 3.74 10.20 7.65
C MET A 19 2.77 10.23 8.84
N ARG A 20 3.23 10.19 10.10
CA ARG A 20 2.29 10.16 11.24
C ARG A 20 1.41 11.40 11.32
N THR A 21 1.86 12.52 10.77
CA THR A 21 1.12 13.79 10.78
C THR A 21 0.23 13.99 9.55
N SER A 22 0.26 13.08 8.56
CA SER A 22 -0.60 13.21 7.37
C SER A 22 -2.07 13.03 7.74
N ALA A 23 -2.93 13.83 7.09
CA ALA A 23 -4.39 13.76 7.28
C ALA A 23 -4.94 12.37 6.92
N HIS A 24 -4.41 11.77 5.85
CA HIS A 24 -4.67 10.39 5.49
C HIS A 24 -3.60 9.49 6.11
N ARG A 25 -3.98 8.51 6.92
CA ARG A 25 -3.06 7.50 7.48
C ARG A 25 -2.38 6.70 6.37
N ALA A 26 -1.18 6.21 6.64
CA ALA A 26 -0.50 5.31 5.73
C ALA A 26 -1.35 4.04 5.48
N LEU A 27 -1.40 3.59 4.23
CA LEU A 27 -2.15 2.40 3.83
C LEU A 27 -1.30 1.14 3.96
N VAL A 28 -1.87 0.12 4.57
CA VAL A 28 -1.36 -1.26 4.49
C VAL A 28 -2.48 -2.14 3.93
N LEU A 29 -2.36 -2.56 2.67
CA LEU A 29 -3.39 -3.41 2.06
C LEU A 29 -3.40 -4.80 2.71
N GLY A 30 -4.58 -5.39 2.87
CA GLY A 30 -4.75 -6.71 3.51
C GLY A 30 -3.82 -7.80 2.94
N PRO A 31 -3.75 -7.99 1.60
CA PRO A 31 -2.82 -8.96 1.01
C PRO A 31 -1.35 -8.68 1.29
N VAL A 32 -0.93 -7.41 1.34
CA VAL A 32 0.44 -7.01 1.71
C VAL A 32 0.70 -7.36 3.18
N LEU A 33 -0.23 -7.06 4.08
CA LEU A 33 -0.11 -7.47 5.49
C LEU A 33 0.02 -8.98 5.60
N ALA A 34 -0.82 -9.76 4.91
CA ALA A 34 -0.77 -11.22 4.93
C ALA A 34 0.56 -11.80 4.37
N GLN A 35 1.14 -11.17 3.34
CA GLN A 35 2.44 -11.56 2.81
C GLN A 35 3.57 -11.34 3.82
N VAL A 36 3.51 -10.28 4.64
CA VAL A 36 4.58 -9.93 5.59
C VAL A 36 4.37 -10.55 6.97
N TRP A 37 3.12 -10.76 7.39
CA TRP A 37 2.79 -11.32 8.70
C TRP A 37 3.23 -12.79 8.77
N ARG A 38 4.47 -13.01 9.24
CA ARG A 38 5.05 -14.31 9.56
C ARG A 38 5.04 -14.47 11.08
N PRO A 39 4.63 -15.61 11.64
CA PRO A 39 4.39 -15.78 13.07
C PRO A 39 5.70 -15.94 13.87
N ARG A 40 6.62 -14.98 13.73
CA ARG A 40 7.80 -14.84 14.59
C ARG A 40 7.52 -13.74 15.62
N PRO A 41 7.84 -13.93 16.91
CA PRO A 41 7.53 -12.95 17.95
C PRO A 41 8.06 -11.54 17.64
N SER A 42 9.27 -11.44 17.09
CA SER A 42 9.90 -10.17 16.70
C SER A 42 9.11 -9.43 15.61
N THR A 43 8.66 -10.15 14.58
CA THR A 43 7.85 -9.61 13.48
C THR A 43 6.49 -9.14 13.99
N ILE A 44 5.82 -9.94 14.82
CA ILE A 44 4.52 -9.59 15.41
C ILE A 44 4.64 -8.31 16.24
N HIS A 45 5.63 -8.23 17.14
CA HIS A 45 5.83 -7.05 17.97
C HIS A 45 6.12 -5.79 17.13
N ALA A 46 7.04 -5.89 16.16
CA ALA A 46 7.40 -4.76 15.30
C ALA A 46 6.21 -4.25 14.48
N LEU A 47 5.49 -5.15 13.80
CA LEU A 47 4.36 -4.77 12.95
C LEU A 47 3.16 -4.29 13.76
N SER A 48 2.91 -4.83 14.94
CA SER A 48 1.80 -4.36 15.80
C SER A 48 1.97 -2.90 16.22
N GLY A 49 3.21 -2.43 16.40
CA GLY A 49 3.50 -1.01 16.65
C GLY A 49 3.21 -0.14 15.43
N VAL A 50 3.71 -0.54 14.26
CA VAL A 50 3.53 0.17 12.98
C VAL A 50 2.05 0.29 12.60
N LEU A 51 1.28 -0.79 12.78
CA LEU A 51 -0.12 -0.84 12.34
C LEU A 51 -1.04 0.11 13.10
N LYS A 52 -0.68 0.55 14.32
CA LYS A 52 -1.47 1.54 15.09
C LYS A 52 -1.60 2.88 14.39
N ASP A 53 -0.64 3.23 13.54
CA ASP A 53 -0.64 4.48 12.79
C ASP A 53 -1.05 4.34 11.33
N CYS A 54 -1.28 3.11 10.88
CA CYS A 54 -1.75 2.78 9.56
C CYS A 54 -3.26 2.53 9.55
N THR A 55 -3.81 2.46 8.34
CA THR A 55 -5.12 1.84 8.12
C THR A 55 -4.95 0.63 7.20
N VAL A 56 -5.72 -0.42 7.47
CA VAL A 56 -5.95 -1.57 6.60
C VAL A 56 -7.36 -1.45 6.05
N PRO A 57 -7.54 -0.94 4.81
CA PRO A 57 -8.87 -0.74 4.24
C PRO A 57 -9.71 -2.03 4.29
N GLN A 58 -11.00 -1.89 4.59
CA GLN A 58 -11.98 -3.00 4.72
C GLN A 58 -11.74 -3.97 5.89
N ALA A 59 -10.70 -3.78 6.71
CA ALA A 59 -10.57 -4.52 7.97
C ALA A 59 -11.41 -3.86 9.07
N ARG A 60 -12.40 -4.59 9.61
CA ARG A 60 -13.36 -4.08 10.61
C ARG A 60 -12.70 -3.42 11.82
N SER A 61 -11.58 -3.96 12.28
CA SER A 61 -10.84 -3.49 13.47
C SER A 61 -9.74 -2.48 13.15
N SER A 62 -9.62 -2.03 11.89
CA SER A 62 -8.63 -1.03 11.52
C SER A 62 -9.08 0.36 11.92
N GLU A 63 -8.09 1.20 12.25
CA GLU A 63 -8.28 2.64 12.33
C GLU A 63 -8.85 3.19 11.00
N PRO A 64 -9.73 4.20 11.06
CA PRO A 64 -10.23 4.90 9.87
C PRO A 64 -9.09 5.53 9.05
N PRO A 65 -9.19 5.56 7.71
CA PRO A 65 -8.16 6.13 6.84
C PRO A 65 -7.87 7.60 7.09
N MET A 66 -8.91 8.40 7.27
CA MET A 66 -8.76 9.82 7.55
C MET A 66 -8.71 10.05 9.06
N ARG A 67 -7.74 10.86 9.49
CA ARG A 67 -7.67 11.35 10.86
C ARG A 67 -8.82 12.34 11.12
N GLU A 68 -9.17 12.45 12.39
CA GLU A 68 -10.19 13.38 12.84
C GLU A 68 -9.69 14.83 12.76
N THR A 69 -10.60 15.74 12.42
CA THR A 69 -10.34 17.18 12.34
C THR A 69 -11.36 17.92 13.19
N THR A 70 -11.15 19.23 13.41
CA THR A 70 -12.13 20.08 14.10
C THR A 70 -13.48 20.14 13.40
N ALA A 71 -13.53 19.93 12.09
CA ALA A 71 -14.75 19.88 11.29
C ALA A 71 -15.37 18.47 11.21
N GLY A 72 -14.88 17.51 12.00
CA GLY A 72 -15.26 16.10 11.95
C GLY A 72 -14.27 15.24 11.15
N ARG A 73 -14.71 14.05 10.74
CA ARG A 73 -13.85 13.08 10.05
C ARG A 73 -14.23 12.97 8.56
N PRO A 74 -13.40 13.47 7.63
CA PRO A 74 -13.65 13.26 6.21
C PRO A 74 -13.56 11.76 5.85
N ALA A 75 -14.15 11.35 4.74
CA ALA A 75 -14.09 9.97 4.26
C ALA A 75 -13.21 9.88 3.01
N CYS A 76 -12.36 8.85 2.95
CA CYS A 76 -11.67 8.48 1.73
C CYS A 76 -12.52 7.44 0.99
N LEU A 77 -13.15 7.84 -0.13
CA LEU A 77 -14.04 6.96 -0.91
C LEU A 77 -13.31 5.70 -1.39
N ALA A 78 -12.05 5.82 -1.83
CA ALA A 78 -11.26 4.69 -2.32
C ALA A 78 -10.94 3.66 -1.21
N CYS A 79 -10.80 4.09 0.04
CA CYS A 79 -10.64 3.19 1.19
C CYS A 79 -11.99 2.61 1.67
N ALA A 80 -13.04 3.43 1.64
CA ALA A 80 -14.38 3.05 2.07
C ALA A 80 -15.03 2.05 1.12
N THR A 81 -14.68 2.11 -0.17
CA THR A 81 -15.16 1.20 -1.21
C THR A 81 -14.06 0.23 -1.61
N GLY A 82 -14.26 -1.06 -1.33
CA GLY A 82 -13.39 -2.12 -1.83
C GLY A 82 -13.34 -2.15 -3.37
N PRO A 83 -12.41 -2.92 -3.96
CA PRO A 83 -12.36 -3.09 -5.41
C PRO A 83 -13.64 -3.76 -5.94
N ASP A 84 -14.11 -3.27 -7.08
CA ASP A 84 -15.20 -3.90 -7.82
C ASP A 84 -14.70 -4.88 -8.89
N LEU A 85 -15.63 -5.44 -9.70
CA LEU A 85 -15.27 -6.37 -10.78
C LEU A 85 -14.42 -5.70 -11.87
N THR A 86 -14.64 -4.42 -12.14
CA THR A 86 -13.86 -3.66 -13.12
C THR A 86 -12.43 -3.47 -12.63
N ASP A 87 -12.26 -3.17 -11.35
CA ASP A 87 -10.95 -3.09 -10.70
C ASP A 87 -10.19 -4.41 -10.83
N TRP A 88 -10.83 -5.55 -10.56
CA TRP A 88 -10.19 -6.86 -10.70
C TRP A 88 -9.83 -7.20 -12.15
N ARG A 89 -10.65 -6.80 -13.12
CA ARG A 89 -10.30 -6.94 -14.55
C ARG A 89 -9.08 -6.09 -14.91
N ARG A 90 -8.98 -4.87 -14.38
CA ARG A 90 -7.81 -4.00 -14.58
C ARG A 90 -6.54 -4.58 -13.95
N VAL A 91 -6.63 -5.19 -12.75
CA VAL A 91 -5.53 -5.96 -12.16
C VAL A 91 -5.11 -7.10 -13.09
N GLY A 92 -6.07 -7.88 -13.60
CA GLY A 92 -5.79 -8.96 -14.56
C GLY A 92 -5.12 -8.48 -15.85
N THR A 93 -5.57 -7.37 -16.42
CA THR A 93 -4.92 -6.75 -17.58
C THR A 93 -3.50 -6.31 -17.26
N ALA A 94 -3.26 -5.67 -16.12
CA ALA A 94 -1.93 -5.25 -15.69
C ALA A 94 -0.99 -6.46 -15.52
N LEU A 95 -1.48 -7.56 -14.94
CA LEU A 95 -0.72 -8.80 -14.81
C LEU A 95 -0.32 -9.41 -16.16
N GLY A 96 -1.18 -9.31 -17.17
CA GLY A 96 -0.92 -9.87 -18.50
C GLY A 96 -0.04 -8.99 -19.41
N GLN A 97 0.12 -7.70 -19.09
CA GLN A 97 0.77 -6.72 -19.97
C GLN A 97 1.99 -6.03 -19.37
N ALA A 98 2.19 -6.09 -18.05
CA ALA A 98 3.32 -5.44 -17.41
C ALA A 98 4.66 -5.99 -17.95
N ALA A 99 5.53 -5.07 -18.39
CA ALA A 99 6.86 -5.39 -18.86
C ALA A 99 7.81 -5.63 -17.67
N LEU A 100 7.65 -6.74 -16.98
CA LEU A 100 8.48 -7.13 -15.85
C LEU A 100 9.86 -7.63 -16.30
N PRO A 101 10.90 -7.53 -15.45
CA PRO A 101 12.19 -8.16 -15.70
C PRO A 101 12.04 -9.66 -15.98
N ALA A 102 12.81 -10.21 -16.93
CA ALA A 102 12.61 -11.57 -17.47
C ALA A 102 12.60 -12.71 -16.43
N LYS A 103 13.19 -12.51 -15.24
CA LYS A 103 13.21 -13.50 -14.16
C LYS A 103 12.04 -13.37 -13.18
N LYS A 104 11.27 -12.28 -13.25
CA LYS A 104 10.16 -12.01 -12.35
C LYS A 104 8.85 -12.54 -12.93
N LYS A 105 8.03 -13.09 -12.04
CA LYS A 105 6.67 -13.50 -12.37
C LYS A 105 5.70 -12.37 -11.99
N PRO A 106 4.58 -12.20 -12.71
CA PRO A 106 3.53 -11.29 -12.26
C PRO A 106 3.04 -11.64 -10.85
N ASP A 107 2.91 -10.63 -10.00
CA ASP A 107 2.41 -10.73 -8.62
C ASP A 107 1.11 -9.92 -8.51
N ALA A 108 0.02 -10.61 -8.19
CA ALA A 108 -1.31 -10.02 -8.02
C ALA A 108 -1.36 -9.00 -6.86
N VAL A 109 -0.49 -9.13 -5.85
CA VAL A 109 -0.41 -8.18 -4.74
C VAL A 109 0.23 -6.87 -5.21
N ASP A 110 1.30 -6.92 -5.99
CA ASP A 110 1.94 -5.71 -6.53
C ASP A 110 1.02 -4.99 -7.53
N ALA A 111 0.36 -5.74 -8.42
CA ALA A 111 -0.65 -5.18 -9.32
C ALA A 111 -1.82 -4.54 -8.55
N TRP A 112 -2.24 -5.15 -7.45
CA TRP A 112 -3.26 -4.58 -6.57
C TRP A 112 -2.77 -3.32 -5.84
N VAL A 113 -1.52 -3.29 -5.37
CA VAL A 113 -0.91 -2.09 -4.77
C VAL A 113 -0.89 -0.94 -5.78
N ALA A 114 -0.48 -1.20 -7.02
CA ALA A 114 -0.46 -0.20 -8.08
C ALA A 114 -1.88 0.34 -8.39
N LEU A 115 -2.89 -0.54 -8.49
CA LEU A 115 -4.28 -0.11 -8.70
C LEU A 115 -4.84 0.65 -7.50
N ALA A 116 -4.56 0.20 -6.26
CA ALA A 116 -5.00 0.89 -5.06
C ALA A 116 -4.42 2.32 -5.03
N ALA A 117 -3.13 2.50 -5.33
CA ALA A 117 -2.53 3.83 -5.44
C ALA A 117 -3.21 4.68 -6.53
N ALA A 118 -3.46 4.09 -7.71
CA ALA A 118 -4.16 4.76 -8.81
C ALA A 118 -5.58 5.22 -8.43
N ARG A 119 -6.29 4.47 -7.58
CA ARG A 119 -7.63 4.85 -7.09
C ARG A 119 -7.62 6.03 -6.11
N HIS A 120 -6.51 6.30 -5.43
CA HIS A 120 -6.43 7.37 -4.44
C HIS A 120 -6.12 8.74 -5.08
N GLY A 121 -5.31 8.78 -6.15
CA GLY A 121 -4.82 10.03 -6.74
C GLY A 121 -3.86 10.78 -5.80
N GLY A 122 -2.66 11.11 -6.27
CA GLY A 122 -1.60 11.70 -5.43
C GLY A 122 -0.99 10.70 -4.43
N ALA A 123 -1.08 9.41 -4.70
CA ALA A 123 -0.56 8.37 -3.81
C ALA A 123 0.96 8.21 -3.94
N VAL A 124 1.63 7.95 -2.81
CA VAL A 124 3.05 7.59 -2.78
C VAL A 124 3.18 6.13 -2.33
N ILE A 125 3.81 5.30 -3.16
CA ILE A 125 4.09 3.89 -2.84
C ILE A 125 5.54 3.75 -2.40
N PHE A 126 5.74 3.21 -1.20
CA PHE A 126 7.07 2.94 -0.66
C PHE A 126 7.44 1.45 -0.80
N THR A 127 8.46 1.13 -1.58
CA THR A 127 8.83 -0.26 -1.91
C THR A 127 10.35 -0.48 -1.96
N SER A 128 10.81 -1.70 -1.71
CA SER A 128 12.21 -2.10 -1.98
C SER A 128 12.45 -2.34 -3.48
N ASP A 129 11.39 -2.62 -4.23
CA ASP A 129 11.43 -3.08 -5.62
C ASP A 129 10.58 -2.13 -6.50
N PRO A 130 11.08 -0.91 -6.80
CA PRO A 130 10.31 0.09 -7.53
C PRO A 130 9.96 -0.33 -8.96
N ASP A 131 10.85 -1.07 -9.63
CA ASP A 131 10.68 -1.47 -11.02
C ASP A 131 9.42 -2.32 -11.26
N ASP A 132 9.05 -3.16 -10.30
CA ASP A 132 7.86 -4.03 -10.42
C ASP A 132 6.58 -3.20 -10.42
N LEU A 133 6.49 -2.24 -9.49
CA LEU A 133 5.34 -1.36 -9.41
C LEU A 133 5.28 -0.38 -10.59
N LEU A 134 6.43 0.14 -11.04
CA LEU A 134 6.49 1.00 -12.23
C LEU A 134 6.00 0.26 -13.48
N ALA A 135 6.30 -1.03 -13.64
CA ALA A 135 5.80 -1.83 -14.74
C ALA A 135 4.26 -1.95 -14.75
N TYR A 136 3.63 -2.13 -13.57
CA TYR A 136 2.16 -2.14 -13.49
C TYR A 136 1.55 -0.75 -13.69
N LEU A 137 2.17 0.30 -13.14
CA LEU A 137 1.70 1.67 -13.31
C LEU A 137 1.76 2.13 -14.78
N ALA A 138 2.75 1.65 -15.55
CA ALA A 138 2.83 1.91 -16.98
C ALA A 138 1.62 1.36 -17.75
N VAL A 139 1.05 0.23 -17.33
CA VAL A 139 -0.19 -0.33 -17.92
C VAL A 139 -1.43 0.41 -17.42
N LEU A 140 -1.50 0.66 -16.10
CA LEU A 140 -2.66 1.29 -15.45
C LEU A 140 -2.82 2.77 -15.78
N ARG A 141 -1.72 3.44 -16.17
CA ARG A 141 -1.62 4.86 -16.56
C ARG A 141 -2.35 5.82 -15.61
N PRO A 142 -2.07 5.81 -14.30
CA PRO A 142 -2.62 6.80 -13.39
C PRO A 142 -2.00 8.18 -13.63
N HIS A 143 -2.72 9.23 -13.27
CA HIS A 143 -2.27 10.61 -13.47
C HIS A 143 -1.26 11.08 -12.43
N ASP A 144 -1.32 10.55 -11.21
CA ASP A 144 -0.56 11.09 -10.08
C ASP A 144 -0.26 10.00 -9.04
N VAL A 145 0.75 9.18 -9.33
CA VAL A 145 1.26 8.15 -8.41
C VAL A 145 2.78 8.20 -8.43
N HIS A 146 3.39 8.28 -7.25
CA HIS A 146 4.84 8.30 -7.09
C HIS A 146 5.32 7.00 -6.44
N VAL A 147 6.46 6.48 -6.89
CA VAL A 147 7.10 5.31 -6.29
C VAL A 147 8.42 5.75 -5.66
N VAL A 148 8.59 5.43 -4.38
CA VAL A 148 9.79 5.78 -3.60
C VAL A 148 10.47 4.49 -3.13
N ALA A 149 11.73 4.31 -3.54
CA ALA A 149 12.56 3.20 -3.08
C ALA A 149 12.91 3.35 -1.59
N VAL A 150 12.77 2.29 -0.80
CA VAL A 150 13.06 2.28 0.66
C VAL A 150 14.08 1.25 1.10
#